data_AF-A0A6L8VAD2-F1
#
_entry.id   AF-A0A6L8VAD2-F1
#
_cell.length_a   1.000
_cell.length_b   1.000
_cell.length_c   1.000
_cell.angle_alpha   90.00
_cell.angle_beta   90.00
_cell.angle_gamma   90.00
#
_symmetry.space_group_name_H-M   'P 1'
#
loop_
_entity.id
_entity.type
_entity.pdbx_description
1 polymer ?
#
loop_
_entity_poly.entity_id
_entity_poly.type
_entity_poly.pdbx_seq_one_letter_code
_entity_poly.pdbx_strand_id
1 'polypeptide(L)'
;MAREQIKVPFGYEPPAQTHKGTVFVFETFEDWTESDMQAFVAWAEAKKFVRAIFYPQHEETLRRMDISSSMPYYARVKQLESLVKQVNTTVQVDVDTWEGKRKKYTPMDTSLHFLTEKSSGPYFLCLSDRYANLFVTYPAFKEWIKTLRLYINEQFHVPLHGKLNEYAQRWEIVRFGNGS
;
A
#
# COMPACT_ATOMS: atom_id res chain seq x y z
N MET A 1 -26.64 35.53 3.59
CA MET A 1 -25.43 35.16 4.36
C MET A 1 -24.24 35.80 3.67
N ALA A 2 -23.58 36.75 4.34
CA ALA A 2 -22.51 37.55 3.75
C ALA A 2 -21.26 36.67 3.57
N ARG A 3 -20.70 36.64 2.35
CA ARG A 3 -19.38 36.08 2.08
C ARG A 3 -18.35 36.97 2.76
N GLU A 4 -17.72 36.49 3.82
CA GLU A 4 -16.55 37.15 4.40
C GLU A 4 -15.44 37.22 3.34
N GLN A 5 -15.15 38.43 2.89
CA GLN A 5 -14.08 38.70 1.93
C GLN A 5 -12.75 38.71 2.69
N ILE A 6 -12.10 37.55 2.74
CA ILE A 6 -10.77 37.40 3.35
C ILE A 6 -9.77 38.18 2.49
N LYS A 7 -9.27 39.32 3.01
CA LYS A 7 -8.16 40.06 2.40
C LYS A 7 -6.85 39.37 2.80
N VAL A 8 -6.25 38.64 1.87
CA VAL A 8 -4.89 38.10 2.05
C VAL A 8 -3.83 39.10 1.56
N PRO A 9 -2.67 39.22 2.25
CA PRO A 9 -1.59 40.09 1.82
C PRO A 9 -0.98 39.69 0.47
N PHE A 10 -0.41 40.68 -0.24
CA PHE A 10 0.36 40.46 -1.46
C PHE A 10 1.61 39.61 -1.12
N GLY A 11 1.69 38.38 -1.65
CA GLY A 11 2.73 37.40 -1.31
C GLY A 11 2.26 36.21 -0.45
N TYR A 12 0.96 36.07 -0.17
CA TYR A 12 0.42 34.87 0.47
C TYR A 12 0.49 33.66 -0.48
N GLU A 13 1.44 32.76 -0.26
CA GLU A 13 1.38 31.42 -0.82
C GLU A 13 0.42 30.58 0.04
N PRO A 14 -0.66 30.01 -0.53
CA PRO A 14 -1.48 29.05 0.17
C PRO A 14 -0.59 27.91 0.69
N PRO A 15 -0.75 27.42 1.94
CA PRO A 15 0.02 26.27 2.39
C PRO A 15 -0.20 25.12 1.40
N ALA A 16 0.89 24.60 0.84
CA ALA A 16 0.84 23.58 -0.20
C ALA A 16 -0.11 22.46 0.25
N GLN A 17 -1.11 22.13 -0.58
CA GLN A 17 -2.02 21.02 -0.26
C GLN A 17 -1.18 19.76 -0.04
N THR A 18 -1.21 19.25 1.18
CA THR A 18 -0.28 18.27 1.73
C THR A 18 -0.71 16.82 1.46
N HIS A 19 -1.59 16.61 0.47
CA HIS A 19 -2.13 15.30 0.15
C HIS A 19 -1.11 14.44 -0.59
N LYS A 20 -0.78 13.29 -0.02
CA LYS A 20 0.35 12.44 -0.41
C LYS A 20 0.03 11.44 -1.53
N GLY A 21 -1.03 11.59 -2.32
CA GLY A 21 -1.30 10.69 -3.46
C GLY A 21 -1.86 9.31 -3.06
N THR A 22 -1.44 8.25 -3.76
CA THR A 22 -2.03 6.90 -3.65
C THR A 22 -1.06 5.88 -3.06
N VAL A 23 -1.49 5.14 -2.05
CA VAL A 23 -0.75 4.00 -1.49
C VAL A 23 -1.35 2.68 -1.97
N PHE A 24 -0.51 1.79 -2.49
CA PHE A 24 -0.87 0.43 -2.85
C PHE A 24 -0.41 -0.51 -1.74
N VAL A 25 -1.28 -1.41 -1.27
CA VAL A 25 -0.97 -2.38 -0.21
C VAL A 25 -0.97 -3.76 -0.81
N PHE A 26 0.18 -4.42 -0.82
CA PHE A 26 0.34 -5.77 -1.37
C PHE A 26 0.59 -6.73 -0.20
N GLU A 27 -0.34 -7.65 0.00
CA GLU A 27 -0.27 -8.67 1.05
C GLU A 27 -1.24 -9.82 0.73
N THR A 28 -1.09 -10.94 1.42
CA THR A 28 -2.09 -12.03 1.37
C THR A 28 -3.43 -11.60 1.95
N PHE A 29 -3.41 -10.76 3.00
CA PHE A 29 -4.53 -10.32 3.86
C PHE A 29 -5.22 -11.43 4.65
N GLU A 30 -4.59 -12.61 4.79
CA GLU A 30 -5.16 -13.72 5.58
C GLU A 30 -5.26 -13.38 7.06
N ASP A 31 -4.20 -12.79 7.61
CA ASP A 31 -4.06 -12.52 9.03
C ASP A 31 -4.56 -11.12 9.43
N TRP A 32 -5.13 -10.36 8.49
CA TRP A 32 -5.59 -9.00 8.77
C TRP A 32 -6.90 -9.02 9.57
N THR A 33 -6.87 -8.31 10.69
CA THR A 33 -8.01 -8.08 11.58
C THR A 33 -8.63 -6.71 11.37
N GLU A 34 -9.75 -6.46 12.03
CA GLU A 34 -10.36 -5.12 12.10
C GLU A 34 -9.40 -4.10 12.73
N SER A 35 -8.65 -4.50 13.76
CA SER A 35 -7.66 -3.64 14.42
C SER A 35 -6.53 -3.25 13.46
N ASP A 36 -6.08 -4.17 12.61
CA ASP A 36 -5.02 -3.88 11.64
C ASP A 36 -5.51 -2.91 10.56
N MET A 37 -6.74 -3.10 10.09
CA MET A 37 -7.39 -2.20 9.14
C MET A 37 -7.55 -0.79 9.73
N GLN A 38 -8.04 -0.68 10.97
CA GLN A 38 -8.18 0.60 11.66
C GLN A 38 -6.82 1.30 11.85
N ALA A 39 -5.80 0.55 12.29
CA ALA A 39 -4.46 1.09 12.47
C ALA A 39 -3.83 1.57 11.16
N PHE A 40 -3.97 0.80 10.08
CA PHE A 40 -3.52 1.18 8.75
C PHE A 40 -4.20 2.46 8.28
N VAL A 41 -5.52 2.55 8.42
CA VAL A 41 -6.28 3.70 7.93
C VAL A 41 -6.00 4.96 8.73
N ALA A 42 -5.88 4.87 10.06
CA ALA A 42 -5.44 5.99 10.89
C ALA A 42 -4.03 6.49 10.50
N TRP A 43 -3.12 5.57 10.19
CA TRP A 43 -1.81 5.93 9.65
C TRP A 43 -1.91 6.60 8.27
N ALA A 44 -2.77 6.09 7.40
CA ALA A 44 -2.93 6.61 6.05
C ALA A 44 -3.47 8.05 6.08
N GLU A 45 -4.42 8.33 6.98
CA GLU A 45 -4.93 9.68 7.27
C GLU A 45 -3.84 10.59 7.84
N ALA A 46 -3.07 10.13 8.82
CA ALA A 46 -1.97 10.90 9.39
C ALA A 46 -0.89 11.24 8.33
N LYS A 47 -0.64 10.32 7.39
CA LYS A 47 0.22 10.55 6.22
C LYS A 47 -0.46 11.36 5.13
N LYS A 48 -1.76 11.66 5.25
CA LYS A 48 -2.57 12.44 4.30
C LYS A 48 -2.67 11.80 2.92
N PHE A 49 -2.72 10.48 2.83
CA PHE A 49 -3.05 9.83 1.55
C PHE A 49 -4.46 10.21 1.10
N VAL A 50 -4.64 10.30 -0.21
CA VAL A 50 -5.97 10.50 -0.79
C VAL A 50 -6.67 9.16 -0.98
N ARG A 51 -5.87 8.13 -1.33
CA ARG A 51 -6.39 6.82 -1.69
C ARG A 51 -5.47 5.71 -1.22
N ALA A 52 -6.06 4.63 -0.72
CA ALA A 52 -5.41 3.38 -0.42
C ALA A 52 -6.05 2.26 -1.25
N ILE A 53 -5.23 1.53 -2.02
CA ILE A 53 -5.68 0.39 -2.82
C ILE A 53 -5.07 -0.88 -2.26
N PHE A 54 -5.92 -1.73 -1.71
CA PHE A 54 -5.56 -3.05 -1.23
C PHE A 54 -5.57 -4.03 -2.39
N TYR A 55 -4.44 -4.71 -2.60
CA TYR A 55 -4.19 -5.58 -3.74
C TYR A 55 -3.83 -7.00 -3.26
N PRO A 56 -4.83 -7.85 -2.99
CA PRO A 56 -4.59 -9.24 -2.64
C PRO A 56 -3.96 -9.98 -3.82
N GLN A 57 -2.81 -10.64 -3.64
CA GLN A 57 -2.23 -11.43 -4.73
C GLN A 57 -2.92 -12.78 -4.91
N HIS A 58 -2.94 -13.29 -6.14
CA HIS A 58 -3.47 -14.61 -6.47
C HIS A 58 -2.50 -15.73 -6.07
N GLU A 59 -3.00 -16.92 -5.77
CA GLU A 59 -2.21 -18.05 -5.24
C GLU A 59 -1.11 -18.49 -6.20
N GLU A 60 -1.32 -18.37 -7.51
CA GLU A 60 -0.28 -18.62 -8.51
C GLU A 60 0.92 -17.69 -8.33
N THR A 61 0.69 -16.42 -8.01
CA THR A 61 1.74 -15.45 -7.72
C THR A 61 2.39 -15.71 -6.38
N LEU A 62 1.59 -15.97 -5.34
CA LEU A 62 2.09 -16.34 -4.01
C LEU A 62 3.02 -17.55 -4.08
N ARG A 63 2.64 -18.59 -4.81
CA ARG A 63 3.46 -19.79 -5.02
C ARG A 63 4.78 -19.51 -5.73
N ARG A 64 4.79 -18.61 -6.72
CA ARG A 64 6.03 -18.19 -7.41
C ARG A 64 6.94 -17.35 -6.53
N MET A 65 6.37 -16.70 -5.52
CA MET A 65 7.09 -15.90 -4.53
C MET A 65 7.49 -16.73 -3.30
N ASP A 66 7.18 -18.02 -3.27
CA ASP A 66 7.39 -18.90 -2.11
C ASP A 66 6.68 -18.40 -0.84
N ILE A 67 5.48 -17.82 -1.02
CA ILE A 67 4.62 -17.33 0.04
C ILE A 67 3.46 -18.31 0.20
N SER A 68 3.33 -18.88 1.39
CA SER A 68 2.21 -19.74 1.74
C SER A 68 0.92 -18.93 1.91
N SER A 69 -0.19 -19.51 1.44
CA SER A 69 -1.54 -19.00 1.61
C SER A 69 -2.42 -20.15 2.06
N SER A 70 -3.08 -19.98 3.20
CA SER A 70 -3.99 -20.94 3.81
C SER A 70 -5.42 -20.85 3.27
N MET A 71 -5.79 -19.68 2.75
CA MET A 71 -7.12 -19.36 2.25
C MET A 71 -7.13 -19.11 0.74
N PRO A 72 -8.16 -19.61 0.03
CA PRO A 72 -8.31 -19.29 -1.38
C PRO A 72 -8.56 -17.80 -1.59
N TYR A 73 -8.12 -17.27 -2.73
CA TYR A 73 -8.17 -15.86 -3.10
C TYR A 73 -9.55 -15.24 -2.91
N TYR A 74 -10.62 -15.94 -3.34
CA TYR A 74 -11.97 -15.41 -3.20
C TYR A 74 -12.37 -15.19 -1.73
N ALA A 75 -11.89 -16.05 -0.82
CA ALA A 75 -12.19 -15.95 0.60
C ALA A 75 -11.42 -14.79 1.23
N ARG A 76 -10.14 -14.62 0.84
CA ARG A 76 -9.31 -13.47 1.27
C ARG A 76 -9.88 -12.14 0.80
N VAL A 77 -10.29 -12.06 -0.47
CA VAL A 77 -10.98 -10.87 -1.00
C VAL A 77 -12.26 -10.58 -0.22
N LYS A 78 -13.11 -11.59 0.01
CA LYS A 78 -14.36 -11.40 0.75
C LYS A 78 -14.13 -10.92 2.19
N GLN A 79 -13.13 -11.48 2.88
CA GLN A 79 -12.73 -11.02 4.21
C GLN A 79 -12.26 -9.57 4.17
N LEU A 80 -11.34 -9.25 3.26
CA LEU A 80 -10.80 -7.91 3.09
C LEU A 80 -11.88 -6.87 2.76
N GLU A 81 -12.80 -7.18 1.85
CA GLU A 81 -13.96 -6.34 1.54
C GLU A 81 -14.86 -6.12 2.75
N SER A 82 -14.99 -7.12 3.63
CA SER A 82 -15.74 -6.97 4.89
C SER A 82 -15.04 -5.99 5.84
N LEU A 83 -13.71 -6.10 5.96
CA LEU A 83 -12.91 -5.19 6.80
C LEU A 83 -12.96 -3.75 6.29
N VAL A 84 -12.82 -3.56 4.97
CA VAL A 84 -12.88 -2.23 4.34
C VAL A 84 -14.26 -1.58 4.48
N LYS A 85 -15.35 -2.35 4.51
CA LYS A 85 -16.71 -1.80 4.73
C LYS A 85 -16.94 -1.29 6.15
N GLN A 86 -16.17 -1.79 7.12
CA GLN A 86 -16.35 -1.46 8.53
C GLN A 86 -15.56 -0.23 8.96
N VAL A 87 -14.55 0.18 8.20
CA VAL A 87 -13.71 1.33 8.55
C VAL A 87 -14.39 2.65 8.17
N ASN A 88 -14.44 3.58 9.12
CA ASN A 88 -14.88 4.95 8.88
C ASN A 88 -13.66 5.83 8.65
N THR A 89 -13.49 6.37 7.44
CA THR A 89 -12.30 7.15 7.09
C THR A 89 -12.57 8.17 5.99
N THR A 90 -11.72 9.18 5.98
CA THR A 90 -11.62 10.19 4.94
C THR A 90 -10.76 9.77 3.74
N VAL A 91 -9.93 8.73 3.88
CA VAL A 91 -9.13 8.18 2.78
C VAL A 91 -10.03 7.33 1.90
N GLN A 92 -9.95 7.47 0.57
CA GLN A 92 -10.63 6.54 -0.33
C GLN A 92 -9.97 5.16 -0.23
N VAL A 93 -10.68 4.16 0.29
CA VAL A 93 -10.18 2.79 0.42
C VAL A 93 -10.84 1.88 -0.60
N ASP A 94 -10.04 1.24 -1.44
CA ASP A 94 -10.52 0.31 -2.47
C ASP A 94 -9.83 -1.06 -2.36
N VAL A 95 -10.54 -2.13 -2.73
CA VAL A 95 -9.97 -3.46 -2.95
C VAL A 95 -9.90 -3.71 -4.45
N ASP A 96 -8.69 -3.92 -4.99
CA ASP A 96 -8.52 -4.24 -6.39
C ASP A 96 -8.38 -5.74 -6.62
N THR A 97 -9.26 -6.27 -7.47
CA THR A 97 -9.36 -7.71 -7.75
C THR A 97 -8.87 -8.10 -9.13
N TRP A 98 -8.09 -7.23 -9.79
CA TRP A 98 -7.64 -7.46 -11.17
C TRP A 98 -6.80 -8.73 -11.32
N GLU A 99 -5.95 -9.04 -10.34
CA GLU A 99 -5.11 -10.24 -10.40
C GLU A 99 -5.95 -11.53 -10.46
N GLY A 100 -7.00 -11.62 -9.64
CA GLY A 100 -7.91 -12.76 -9.62
C GLY A 100 -8.62 -13.03 -10.94
N LYS A 101 -8.82 -12.00 -11.77
CA LYS A 101 -9.39 -12.16 -13.12
C LYS A 101 -8.41 -12.82 -14.09
N ARG A 102 -7.10 -12.70 -13.85
CA ARG A 102 -6.06 -13.29 -14.72
C ARG A 102 -5.87 -14.78 -14.48
N LYS A 103 -6.07 -15.25 -13.24
CA LYS A 103 -5.86 -16.65 -12.81
C LYS A 103 -4.49 -17.24 -13.19
N LYS A 104 -3.46 -16.39 -13.30
CA LYS A 104 -2.09 -16.76 -13.65
C LYS A 104 -1.11 -15.89 -12.89
N TYR A 105 0.16 -16.31 -12.89
CA TYR A 105 1.24 -15.55 -12.29
C TYR A 105 1.25 -14.11 -12.82
N THR A 106 1.34 -13.17 -11.90
CA THR A 106 1.42 -11.74 -12.18
C THR A 106 2.70 -11.20 -11.54
N PRO A 107 3.74 -10.93 -12.33
CA PRO A 107 4.93 -10.26 -11.81
C PRO A 107 4.57 -8.94 -11.14
N MET A 108 5.24 -8.61 -10.04
CA MET A 108 5.07 -7.35 -9.31
C MET A 108 5.10 -6.13 -10.25
N ASP A 109 6.02 -6.15 -11.21
CA ASP A 109 6.17 -5.13 -12.25
C ASP A 109 4.88 -4.90 -13.04
N THR A 110 4.22 -5.98 -13.47
CA THR A 110 2.94 -5.90 -14.20
C THR A 110 1.83 -5.35 -13.32
N SER A 111 1.75 -5.77 -12.05
CA SER A 111 0.75 -5.26 -11.10
C SER A 111 0.94 -3.77 -10.83
N LEU A 112 2.18 -3.31 -10.64
CA LEU A 112 2.50 -1.90 -10.39
C LEU A 112 2.23 -1.03 -11.62
N HIS A 113 2.55 -1.49 -12.83
CA HIS A 113 2.17 -0.79 -14.06
C HIS A 113 0.64 -0.61 -14.15
N PHE A 114 -0.12 -1.68 -13.97
CA PHE A 114 -1.58 -1.62 -13.96
C PHE A 114 -2.14 -0.65 -12.90
N LEU A 115 -1.59 -0.66 -11.68
CA LEU A 115 -2.05 0.19 -10.58
C LEU A 115 -1.71 1.66 -10.78
N THR A 116 -0.55 1.96 -11.35
CA THR A 116 -0.11 3.33 -11.61
C THR A 116 -0.80 3.95 -12.82
N GLU A 117 -1.18 3.17 -13.83
CA GLU A 117 -1.96 3.68 -14.98
C GLU A 117 -3.36 4.17 -14.58
N LYS A 118 -3.98 3.54 -13.57
CA LYS A 118 -5.36 3.84 -13.13
C LYS A 118 -5.45 4.79 -11.93
N SER A 119 -4.31 5.24 -11.40
CA SER A 119 -4.25 6.00 -10.14
C SER A 119 -3.44 7.27 -10.33
N SER A 120 -3.77 8.32 -9.60
CA SER A 120 -2.98 9.55 -9.61
C SER A 120 -1.79 9.43 -8.66
N GLY A 121 -0.61 9.82 -9.14
CA GLY A 121 0.60 9.95 -8.32
C GLY A 121 0.53 11.16 -7.37
N PRO A 122 1.49 11.29 -6.42
CA PRO A 122 2.64 10.41 -6.20
C PRO A 122 2.25 9.00 -5.69
N TYR A 123 3.10 8.00 -5.98
CA TYR A 123 2.83 6.59 -5.70
C TYR A 123 3.63 6.06 -4.51
N PHE A 124 2.97 5.23 -3.71
CA PHE A 124 3.55 4.59 -2.55
C PHE A 124 3.18 3.11 -2.55
N LEU A 125 4.11 2.28 -2.10
CA LEU A 125 3.89 0.84 -1.99
C LEU A 125 4.09 0.42 -0.55
N CYS A 126 3.13 -0.29 0.01
CA CYS A 126 3.19 -0.88 1.34
C CYS A 126 3.28 -2.39 1.20
N LEU A 127 4.32 -2.98 1.78
CA LEU A 127 4.63 -4.42 1.78
C LEU A 127 4.91 -4.88 3.21
N SER A 128 4.65 -6.13 3.57
CA SER A 128 5.33 -6.72 4.73
C SER A 128 6.84 -6.83 4.50
N ASP A 129 7.60 -6.92 5.59
CA ASP A 129 9.03 -7.22 5.60
C ASP A 129 9.42 -8.44 4.74
N ARG A 130 8.66 -9.54 4.82
CA ARG A 130 8.82 -10.71 3.93
C ARG A 130 8.70 -10.34 2.46
N TYR A 131 7.66 -9.58 2.11
CA TYR A 131 7.45 -9.13 0.73
C TYR A 131 8.53 -8.17 0.24
N ALA A 132 8.96 -7.23 1.08
CA ALA A 132 10.01 -6.28 0.75
C ALA A 132 11.34 -6.99 0.44
N ASN A 133 11.67 -8.03 1.23
CA ASN A 133 12.85 -8.86 1.03
C ASN A 133 12.83 -9.62 -0.30
N LEU A 134 11.68 -10.09 -0.75
CA LEU A 134 11.56 -10.70 -2.07
C LEU A 134 11.65 -9.64 -3.17
N PHE A 135 10.91 -8.55 -3.02
CA PHE A 135 10.83 -7.52 -4.05
C PHE A 135 12.18 -6.91 -4.39
N VAL A 136 13.05 -6.65 -3.40
CA VAL A 136 14.39 -6.07 -3.63
C VAL A 136 15.33 -6.99 -4.43
N THR A 137 15.03 -8.29 -4.52
CA THR A 137 15.80 -9.22 -5.35
C THR A 137 15.42 -9.15 -6.83
N TYR A 138 14.27 -8.58 -7.17
CA TYR A 138 13.76 -8.56 -8.53
C TYR A 138 14.43 -7.46 -9.36
N PRO A 139 14.74 -7.71 -10.65
CA PRO A 139 15.37 -6.72 -11.51
C PRO A 139 14.61 -5.39 -11.60
N ALA A 140 13.27 -5.47 -11.63
CA ALA A 140 12.40 -4.29 -11.73
C ALA A 140 12.44 -3.38 -10.50
N PHE A 141 12.92 -3.87 -9.34
CA PHE A 141 12.97 -3.09 -8.10
C PHE A 141 13.70 -1.75 -8.27
N LYS A 142 14.84 -1.78 -8.97
CA LYS A 142 15.69 -0.59 -9.15
C LYS A 142 14.98 0.54 -9.89
N GLU A 143 14.09 0.20 -10.83
CA GLU A 143 13.33 1.20 -11.56
C GLU A 143 12.12 1.67 -10.74
N TRP A 144 11.44 0.76 -10.07
CA TRP A 144 10.31 1.12 -9.21
C TRP A 144 10.70 1.99 -8.02
N ILE A 145 11.77 1.68 -7.29
CA ILE A 145 12.15 2.45 -6.09
C ILE A 145 12.51 3.92 -6.40
N LYS A 146 12.81 4.26 -7.67
CA LYS A 146 12.99 5.64 -8.14
C LYS A 146 11.65 6.37 -8.32
N THR A 147 10.59 5.67 -8.68
CA THR A 147 9.27 6.25 -9.01
C THR A 147 8.29 6.20 -7.84
N LEU A 148 8.39 5.19 -6.97
CA LEU A 148 7.56 5.06 -5.77
C LEU A 148 8.38 5.15 -4.48
N ARG A 149 7.71 5.47 -3.37
CA ARG A 149 8.27 5.36 -2.02
C ARG A 149 7.70 4.13 -1.33
N LEU A 150 8.56 3.35 -0.69
CA LEU A 150 8.21 2.09 -0.06
C LEU A 150 7.90 2.28 1.43
N TYR A 151 6.89 1.60 1.94
CA TYR A 151 6.60 1.43 3.35
C TYR A 151 6.67 -0.06 3.65
N ILE A 152 7.45 -0.41 4.66
CA ILE A 152 7.66 -1.80 5.04
C ILE A 152 6.96 -2.02 6.38
N ASN A 153 5.88 -2.80 6.36
CA ASN A 153 5.19 -3.24 7.56
C ASN A 153 6.02 -4.34 8.22
N GLU A 154 6.53 -4.07 9.41
CA GLU A 154 7.31 -5.03 10.21
C GLU A 154 6.36 -6.05 10.87
N GLN A 155 5.76 -6.91 10.04
CA GLN A 155 4.73 -7.86 10.44
C GLN A 155 5.31 -9.21 10.89
N PHE A 156 6.35 -9.69 10.21
CA PHE A 156 6.93 -11.02 10.46
C PHE A 156 8.29 -10.96 11.19
N HIS A 157 8.75 -9.76 11.53
CA HIS A 157 10.04 -9.47 12.17
C HIS A 157 11.24 -10.11 11.45
N VAL A 158 11.19 -10.16 10.12
CA VAL A 158 12.27 -10.75 9.31
C VAL A 158 13.35 -9.70 9.05
N PRO A 159 14.65 -10.03 9.21
CA PRO A 159 15.73 -9.09 8.91
C PRO A 159 15.65 -8.57 7.47
N LEU A 160 15.71 -7.24 7.31
CA LEU A 160 15.63 -6.60 6.00
C LEU A 160 16.91 -6.84 5.19
N HIS A 161 16.73 -7.11 3.90
CA HIS A 161 17.80 -7.42 2.98
C HIS A 161 18.70 -6.19 2.76
N GLY A 162 20.03 -6.36 2.88
CA GLY A 162 21.01 -5.26 2.89
C GLY A 162 20.98 -4.31 1.69
N LYS A 163 20.59 -4.79 0.50
CA LYS A 163 20.34 -3.95 -0.70
C LYS A 163 19.34 -2.81 -0.48
N LEU A 164 18.41 -2.93 0.48
CA LEU A 164 17.51 -1.83 0.83
C LEU A 164 18.28 -0.62 1.36
N ASN A 165 19.45 -0.80 1.97
CA ASN A 165 20.27 0.29 2.50
C ASN A 165 20.79 1.23 1.39
N GLU A 166 20.97 0.72 0.17
CA GLU A 166 21.32 1.54 -1.01
C GLU A 166 20.23 2.59 -1.33
N TYR A 167 19.00 2.35 -0.84
CA TYR A 167 17.82 3.18 -1.08
C TYR A 167 17.17 3.65 0.23
N ALA A 168 17.94 3.80 1.32
CA ALA A 168 17.44 4.14 2.66
C ALA A 168 16.52 5.39 2.74
N GLN A 169 16.69 6.34 1.81
CA GLN A 169 15.85 7.56 1.74
C GLN A 169 14.49 7.33 1.06
N ARG A 170 14.28 6.15 0.45
CA ARG A 170 13.11 5.81 -0.36
C ARG A 170 12.21 4.78 0.30
N TRP A 171 12.54 4.33 1.50
CA TRP A 171 11.69 3.47 2.29
C TRP A 171 11.66 3.88 3.77
N GLU A 172 10.60 3.50 4.47
CA GLU A 172 10.52 3.62 5.92
C GLU A 172 9.73 2.44 6.51
N ILE A 173 10.02 2.11 7.77
CA ILE A 173 9.28 1.08 8.50
C ILE A 173 7.99 1.68 9.04
N VAL A 174 6.94 0.88 8.98
CA VAL A 174 5.64 1.14 9.59
C VAL A 174 5.21 -0.09 10.38
N ARG A 175 4.32 0.12 11.35
CA ARG A 175 3.79 -0.95 12.19
C ARG A 175 2.29 -0.75 12.31
N PHE A 176 1.53 -1.72 11.84
CA PHE A 176 0.07 -1.75 11.93
C PHE A 176 -0.31 -2.96 12.78
N GLY A 177 -1.15 -2.75 13.80
CA GLY A 177 -1.52 -3.81 14.74
C GLY A 177 -0.46 -4.11 15.79
N ASN A 178 -0.83 -4.92 16.79
CA ASN A 178 0.04 -5.25 17.91
C ASN A 178 1.22 -6.10 17.43
N GLY A 179 2.34 -5.42 17.13
CA GLY A 179 3.66 -6.01 17.31
C GLY A 179 3.75 -6.48 18.76
N SER A 180 3.54 -7.78 18.96
CA SER A 180 3.76 -8.47 20.22
C SER A 180 5.00 -9.32 20.05
#